data_AF-A0A7V6BEC0-F1
#
_entry.id   AF-A0A7V6BEC0-F1
#
_cell.length_a   1.000
_cell.length_b   1.000
_cell.length_c   1.000
_cell.angle_alpha   90.00
_cell.angle_beta   90.00
_cell.angle_gamma   90.00
#
_symmetry.space_group_name_H-M   'P 1'
#
loop_
_entity.id
_entity.type
_entity.pdbx_description
1 polymer ?
#
loop_
_entity_poly.entity_id
_entity_poly.type
_entity_poly.pdbx_seq_one_letter_code
_entity_poly.pdbx_strand_id
1 'polypeptide(L)'
;NYVSEIVTYIEFSEPGFYVMGVNSDDNFKVTLSDKISRQIVEITTPGLSKKAIAAVASVNGLNAALGGPIPKVPIEGDVVFVGTAVSDITQDLTGKIALIERGGDTFVNKITRAQKAGAIAAIIHNQEANAGLYPIIMGGDGPNITIPSLMIDYADGMWMRDNINGLRISIGQDSAQLLGEYNGDGRGSADTLFSFYVPVAGVYPFRCLYLNGGGDGNIEWFTVINGQKVLLNDDNGIKTYRARTFIPIEKPTISIGRQNQNIVVTFKGKLQAADQLTGPWSDVINAQSPYVVPGNMGPIKFFRAQE
;
A
#
# COMPACT_ATOMS: atom_id res chain seq x y z
N ASN A 1 -5.05 9.02 -18.60
CA ASN A 1 -4.57 9.25 -17.22
C ASN A 1 -5.06 8.11 -16.35
N TYR A 2 -4.15 7.28 -15.88
CA TYR A 2 -4.37 6.23 -14.88
C TYR A 2 -3.24 6.28 -13.85
N VAL A 3 -3.50 5.84 -12.62
CA VAL A 3 -2.44 5.67 -11.62
C VAL A 3 -2.31 4.19 -11.31
N SER A 4 -1.13 3.64 -11.58
CA SER A 4 -0.76 2.30 -11.12
C SER A 4 -0.08 2.40 -9.76
N GLU A 5 -0.44 1.48 -8.87
CA GLU A 5 0.24 1.24 -7.60
C GLU A 5 0.87 -0.14 -7.65
N ILE A 6 2.20 -0.17 -7.52
CA ILE A 6 3.00 -1.39 -7.54
C ILE A 6 3.66 -1.52 -6.18
N VAL A 7 3.12 -2.38 -5.32
CA VAL A 7 3.74 -2.77 -4.05
C VAL A 7 4.46 -4.11 -4.26
N THR A 8 5.74 -4.14 -3.93
CA THR A 8 6.61 -5.31 -4.05
C THR A 8 7.58 -5.38 -2.88
N TYR A 9 8.20 -6.53 -2.70
CA TYR A 9 9.18 -6.78 -1.67
C TYR A 9 10.47 -7.25 -2.34
N ILE A 10 11.55 -6.48 -2.20
CA ILE A 10 12.81 -6.72 -2.92
C ILE A 10 13.81 -7.38 -1.96
N GLU A 11 14.42 -8.49 -2.37
CA GLU A 11 15.40 -9.23 -1.58
C GLU A 11 16.83 -8.85 -1.97
N PHE A 12 17.51 -8.12 -1.10
CA PHE A 12 18.93 -7.84 -1.24
C PHE A 12 19.71 -8.90 -0.47
N SER A 13 20.48 -9.72 -1.19
CA SER A 13 21.26 -10.82 -0.59
C SER A 13 22.46 -10.35 0.23
N GLU A 14 22.91 -9.11 0.05
CA GLU A 14 24.10 -8.54 0.68
C GLU A 14 23.84 -7.09 1.14
N PRO A 15 24.53 -6.60 2.18
CA PRO A 15 24.61 -5.17 2.46
C PRO A 15 25.44 -4.45 1.37
N GLY A 16 25.06 -3.23 0.99
CA GLY A 16 25.82 -2.49 -0.02
C GLY A 16 25.12 -1.25 -0.58
N PHE A 17 25.83 -0.55 -1.46
CA PHE A 17 25.23 0.48 -2.30
C PHE A 17 24.58 -0.15 -3.53
N TYR A 18 23.33 0.20 -3.77
CA TYR A 18 22.56 -0.23 -4.93
C TYR A 18 22.17 0.97 -5.77
N VAL A 19 22.25 0.80 -7.09
CA VAL A 19 21.71 1.74 -8.08
C VAL A 19 20.49 1.07 -8.70
N MET A 20 19.37 1.76 -8.68
CA MET A 20 18.13 1.37 -9.36
C MET A 20 17.73 2.44 -10.36
N GLY A 21 16.78 2.10 -11.21
CA GLY A 21 16.11 3.08 -12.05
C GLY A 21 14.70 2.68 -12.39
N VAL A 22 13.91 3.70 -12.75
CA VAL A 22 12.61 3.53 -13.38
C VAL A 22 12.69 4.16 -14.76
N ASN A 23 12.40 3.37 -15.79
CA ASN A 23 12.07 3.91 -17.11
C ASN A 23 10.60 4.33 -17.06
N SER A 24 10.28 5.54 -17.48
CA SER A 24 8.88 5.95 -17.69
C SER A 24 8.75 7.07 -18.70
N ASP A 25 7.60 7.15 -19.34
CA ASP A 25 7.12 8.32 -20.07
C ASP A 25 6.50 9.37 -19.13
N ASP A 26 5.86 8.92 -18.05
CA ASP A 26 5.13 9.78 -17.13
C ASP A 26 5.69 9.78 -15.70
N ASN A 27 5.03 10.55 -14.83
CA ASN A 27 5.42 10.78 -13.44
C ASN A 27 5.40 9.49 -12.62
N PHE A 28 6.40 9.32 -11.76
CA PHE A 28 6.48 8.18 -10.85
C PHE A 28 7.09 8.57 -9.50
N LYS A 29 6.82 7.78 -8.47
CA LYS A 29 7.44 7.91 -7.14
C LYS A 29 7.73 6.54 -6.54
N VAL A 30 9.00 6.28 -6.21
CA VAL A 30 9.47 5.08 -5.50
C VAL A 30 9.76 5.41 -4.04
N THR A 31 9.17 4.65 -3.12
CA THR A 31 9.33 4.78 -1.67
C THR A 31 9.62 3.44 -1.00
N LEU A 32 10.44 3.44 0.06
CA LEU A 32 10.66 2.30 0.95
C LEU A 32 9.46 2.11 1.91
N SER A 33 8.41 1.46 1.42
CA SER A 33 7.14 1.23 2.13
C SER A 33 6.30 0.20 1.38
N ASP A 34 5.44 -0.54 2.09
CA ASP A 34 4.36 -1.37 1.55
C ASP A 34 2.98 -0.68 1.66
N LYS A 35 2.96 0.55 2.19
CA LYS A 35 1.80 1.44 2.35
C LYS A 35 1.87 2.61 1.37
N ILE A 36 0.70 3.14 1.02
CA ILE A 36 0.46 4.49 0.49
C ILE A 36 1.07 5.53 1.45
N SER A 37 1.89 6.54 1.09
CA SER A 37 2.65 6.91 -0.12
C SER A 37 1.96 7.60 -1.33
N ARG A 38 0.76 8.16 -1.12
CA ARG A 38 0.47 9.56 -1.47
C ARG A 38 0.49 10.36 -0.16
N GLN A 39 0.32 11.69 -0.17
CA GLN A 39 0.00 12.35 1.10
C GLN A 39 -1.39 11.89 1.54
N ILE A 40 -1.49 11.40 2.77
CA ILE A 40 -2.62 10.56 3.17
C ILE A 40 -3.68 11.43 3.84
N VAL A 41 -4.92 11.30 3.38
CA VAL A 41 -6.11 11.58 4.19
C VAL A 41 -6.57 10.23 4.74
N GLU A 42 -6.16 9.89 5.96
CA GLU A 42 -6.56 8.64 6.61
C GLU A 42 -7.93 8.83 7.26
N ILE A 43 -8.88 7.91 7.07
CA ILE A 43 -10.15 7.98 7.79
C ILE A 43 -9.96 7.32 9.15
N THR A 44 -9.90 8.13 10.21
CA THR A 44 -9.72 7.67 11.59
C THR A 44 -11.04 7.38 12.30
N THR A 45 -12.17 7.55 11.61
CA THR A 45 -13.53 7.32 12.13
C THR A 45 -13.77 5.83 12.43
N PRO A 46 -14.03 5.43 13.69
CA PRO A 46 -14.30 4.03 14.03
C PRO A 46 -15.51 3.48 13.28
N GLY A 47 -15.37 2.29 12.69
CA GLY A 47 -16.45 1.61 11.98
C GLY A 47 -16.56 1.90 10.48
N LEU A 48 -15.85 2.90 9.95
CA LEU A 48 -15.77 3.11 8.49
C LEU A 48 -14.72 2.18 7.85
N SER A 49 -15.06 1.61 6.70
CA SER A 49 -14.25 0.58 6.02
C SER A 49 -13.17 1.13 5.07
N LYS A 50 -13.31 2.39 4.64
CA LYS A 50 -12.37 3.07 3.73
C LYS A 50 -11.26 3.71 4.56
N LYS A 51 -10.07 3.10 4.62
CA LYS A 51 -9.03 3.51 5.57
C LYS A 51 -8.14 4.65 5.09
N ALA A 52 -7.90 4.80 3.79
CA ALA A 52 -7.06 5.87 3.25
C ALA A 52 -7.63 6.44 1.96
N ILE A 53 -7.59 7.77 1.85
CA ILE A 53 -7.90 8.56 0.66
C ILE A 53 -6.58 9.15 0.14
N ALA A 54 -6.34 8.95 -1.14
CA ALA A 54 -5.03 9.15 -1.74
C ALA A 54 -4.92 10.55 -2.36
N ALA A 55 -4.51 11.53 -1.56
CA ALA A 55 -4.54 12.94 -1.91
C ALA A 55 -3.23 13.46 -2.53
N VAL A 56 -3.33 14.49 -3.37
CA VAL A 56 -2.18 15.21 -3.94
C VAL A 56 -2.03 16.56 -3.24
N ALA A 57 -0.81 16.88 -2.83
CA ALA A 57 -0.43 18.16 -2.25
C ALA A 57 0.86 18.66 -2.88
N SER A 58 1.08 19.97 -2.79
CA SER A 58 2.32 20.56 -3.28
C SER A 58 3.51 20.18 -2.41
N VAL A 59 4.58 19.67 -3.02
CA VAL A 59 5.89 19.51 -2.36
C VAL A 59 7.11 19.80 -3.23
N ASN A 60 7.05 19.76 -4.57
CA ASN A 60 8.13 20.24 -5.45
C ASN A 60 7.66 20.43 -6.92
N GLY A 61 8.01 21.56 -7.56
CA GLY A 61 8.01 21.72 -9.04
C GLY A 61 7.18 22.87 -9.62
N LEU A 62 7.87 23.80 -10.30
CA LEU A 62 7.48 24.85 -11.28
C LEU A 62 6.21 25.72 -11.15
N ASN A 63 5.22 25.38 -10.34
CA ASN A 63 4.15 26.29 -9.93
C ASN A 63 4.17 26.42 -8.40
N ALA A 64 4.17 27.65 -7.89
CA ALA A 64 4.34 27.94 -6.47
C ALA A 64 3.34 27.17 -5.60
N ALA A 65 3.81 26.71 -4.44
CA ALA A 65 3.06 25.79 -3.58
C ALA A 65 1.81 26.45 -3.00
N LEU A 66 0.63 25.94 -3.35
CA LEU A 66 -0.62 26.38 -2.74
C LEU A 66 -0.95 25.55 -1.50
N GLY A 67 -0.78 26.17 -0.33
CA GLY A 67 -0.98 25.52 0.96
C GLY A 67 0.22 25.66 1.88
N GLY A 68 -0.02 25.53 3.19
CA GLY A 68 1.04 25.30 4.15
C GLY A 68 1.69 23.91 4.00
N PRO A 69 2.88 23.71 4.60
CA PRO A 69 3.56 22.43 4.56
C PRO A 69 2.75 21.35 5.27
N ILE A 70 2.65 20.18 4.66
CA ILE A 70 1.88 19.07 5.23
C ILE A 70 2.70 18.43 6.36
N PRO A 71 2.12 18.21 7.55
CA PRO A 71 2.90 18.00 8.76
C PRO A 71 3.43 16.56 8.87
N LYS A 72 4.67 16.41 9.34
CA LYS A 72 5.32 15.11 9.60
C LYS A 72 4.66 14.33 10.74
N VAL A 73 4.18 15.06 11.75
CA VAL A 73 3.29 14.52 12.78
C VAL A 73 1.87 14.76 12.26
N PRO A 74 1.08 13.71 11.96
CA PRO A 74 -0.24 13.91 11.37
C PRO A 74 -1.15 14.75 12.27
N ILE A 75 -1.94 15.64 11.66
CA ILE A 75 -2.99 16.40 12.33
C ILE A 75 -4.32 15.70 12.13
N GLU A 76 -5.14 15.62 13.18
CA GLU A 76 -6.48 15.06 13.10
C GLU A 76 -7.56 16.09 13.37
N GLY A 77 -8.63 16.05 12.59
CA GLY A 77 -9.77 16.93 12.76
C GLY A 77 -11.07 16.29 12.27
N ASP A 78 -12.17 16.80 12.80
CA ASP A 78 -13.50 16.50 12.23
C ASP A 78 -13.62 17.24 10.90
N VAL A 79 -14.24 16.60 9.91
CA VAL A 79 -14.44 17.16 8.59
C VAL A 79 -15.75 17.92 8.54
N VAL A 80 -15.72 19.14 7.98
CA VAL A 80 -16.92 19.94 7.73
C VAL A 80 -17.02 20.24 6.24
N PHE A 81 -18.11 19.82 5.61
CA PHE A 81 -18.40 20.18 4.22
C PHE A 81 -18.90 21.63 4.16
N VAL A 82 -18.22 22.46 3.37
CA VAL A 82 -18.50 23.91 3.24
C VAL A 82 -18.92 24.29 1.81
N GLY A 83 -19.42 23.32 1.04
CA GLY A 83 -19.81 23.51 -0.35
C GLY A 83 -18.64 23.96 -1.21
N THR A 84 -18.90 24.84 -2.17
CA THR A 84 -17.88 25.39 -3.08
C THR A 84 -17.07 26.55 -2.48
N ALA A 85 -17.35 27.01 -1.25
CA ALA A 85 -16.63 28.11 -0.59
C ALA A 85 -16.41 29.36 -1.47
N VAL A 86 -17.37 29.71 -2.33
CA VAL A 86 -17.33 30.91 -3.21
C VAL A 86 -17.61 32.22 -2.47
N SER A 87 -18.17 32.12 -1.26
CA SER A 87 -18.42 33.21 -0.31
C SER A 87 -17.74 32.88 1.02
N ASP A 88 -17.68 33.85 1.93
CA ASP A 88 -17.18 33.63 3.29
C ASP A 88 -17.89 32.44 3.97
N ILE A 89 -17.08 31.61 4.62
CA ILE A 89 -17.51 30.43 5.38
C ILE A 89 -17.97 30.93 6.75
N THR A 90 -19.21 30.58 7.14
CA THR A 90 -19.83 31.03 8.39
C THR A 90 -19.82 29.95 9.48
N GLN A 91 -19.46 28.71 9.13
CA GLN A 91 -19.22 27.62 10.06
C GLN A 91 -17.92 27.86 10.84
N ASP A 92 -17.93 27.59 12.15
CA ASP A 92 -16.70 27.55 12.94
C ASP A 92 -15.89 26.29 12.56
N LEU A 93 -14.70 26.50 12.01
CA LEU A 93 -13.77 25.44 11.62
C LEU A 93 -12.59 25.30 12.59
N THR A 94 -12.63 25.94 13.76
CA THR A 94 -11.56 25.85 14.77
C THR A 94 -11.28 24.39 15.15
N GLY A 95 -10.07 23.90 14.83
CA GLY A 95 -9.69 22.50 15.06
C GLY A 95 -10.31 21.49 14.09
N LYS A 96 -10.93 21.95 13.00
CA LYS A 96 -11.63 21.15 11.99
C LYS A 96 -11.01 21.29 10.61
N ILE A 97 -11.33 20.34 9.73
CA ILE A 97 -10.79 20.28 8.37
C ILE A 97 -11.91 20.60 7.39
N ALA A 98 -11.68 21.58 6.52
CA ALA A 98 -12.65 21.97 5.50
C ALA A 98 -12.66 20.97 4.35
N LEU A 99 -13.82 20.40 4.02
CA LEU A 99 -14.07 19.71 2.75
C LEU A 99 -14.77 20.66 1.79
N ILE A 100 -14.12 20.94 0.66
CA ILE A 100 -14.52 21.97 -0.31
C ILE A 100 -14.72 21.32 -1.68
N GLU A 101 -15.81 21.67 -2.35
CA GLU A 101 -16.06 21.26 -3.74
C GLU A 101 -15.30 22.18 -4.73
N ARG A 102 -14.64 21.60 -5.73
CA ARG A 102 -14.02 22.33 -6.85
C ARG A 102 -15.08 23.05 -7.70
N GLY A 103 -14.74 24.24 -8.20
CA GLY A 103 -15.61 25.04 -9.08
C GLY A 103 -16.03 26.39 -8.49
N GLY A 104 -16.52 27.30 -9.32
CA GLY A 104 -17.05 28.62 -8.93
C GLY A 104 -16.03 29.71 -8.53
N ASP A 105 -14.89 29.35 -7.93
CA ASP A 105 -13.81 30.28 -7.56
C ASP A 105 -12.44 29.57 -7.56
N THR A 106 -11.35 30.33 -7.45
CA THR A 106 -9.97 29.87 -7.37
C THR A 106 -9.68 29.04 -6.12
N PHE A 107 -8.70 28.14 -6.20
CA PHE A 107 -8.22 27.38 -5.05
C PHE A 107 -7.69 28.29 -3.93
N VAL A 108 -6.97 29.37 -4.30
CA VAL A 108 -6.45 30.39 -3.37
C VAL A 108 -7.57 30.99 -2.51
N ASN A 109 -8.65 31.47 -3.14
CA ASN A 109 -9.75 32.10 -2.42
C ASN A 109 -10.49 31.09 -1.52
N LYS A 110 -10.76 29.87 -2.02
CA LYS A 110 -11.39 28.80 -1.24
C LYS A 110 -10.63 28.49 0.04
N ILE A 111 -9.32 28.27 -0.06
CA ILE A 111 -8.47 27.91 1.09
C ILE A 111 -8.31 29.11 2.02
N THR A 112 -8.16 30.33 1.48
CA THR A 112 -8.10 31.56 2.28
C THR A 112 -9.35 31.73 3.15
N ARG A 113 -10.55 31.44 2.61
CA ARG A 113 -11.80 31.49 3.38
C ARG A 113 -11.89 30.38 4.43
N ALA A 114 -11.40 29.16 4.14
CA ALA A 114 -11.34 28.08 5.13
C ALA A 114 -10.40 28.44 6.29
N GLN A 115 -9.21 28.97 5.99
CA GLN A 115 -8.26 29.46 6.99
C GLN A 115 -8.83 30.61 7.82
N LYS A 116 -9.52 31.58 7.18
CA LYS A 116 -10.21 32.69 7.86
C LYS A 116 -11.30 32.19 8.83
N ALA A 117 -11.96 31.09 8.51
CA ALA A 117 -12.95 30.43 9.38
C ALA A 117 -12.34 29.51 10.46
N GLY A 118 -11.01 29.47 10.59
CA GLY A 118 -10.31 28.73 11.65
C GLY A 118 -9.90 27.29 11.31
N ALA A 119 -10.07 26.85 10.06
CA ALA A 119 -9.73 25.49 9.65
C ALA A 119 -8.24 25.17 9.89
N ILE A 120 -7.94 23.96 10.37
CA ILE A 120 -6.56 23.50 10.54
C ILE A 120 -5.98 22.87 9.26
N ALA A 121 -6.81 22.54 8.28
CA ALA A 121 -6.43 22.12 6.93
C ALA A 121 -7.61 22.26 5.95
N ALA A 122 -7.33 22.21 4.65
CA ALA A 122 -8.33 22.21 3.59
C ALA A 122 -8.14 21.02 2.64
N ILE A 123 -9.23 20.30 2.36
CA ILE A 123 -9.32 19.27 1.32
C ILE A 123 -10.28 19.79 0.26
N ILE A 124 -9.78 19.97 -0.96
CA ILE A 124 -10.61 20.24 -2.12
C ILE A 124 -10.84 18.93 -2.86
N HIS A 125 -12.09 18.56 -3.14
CA HIS A 125 -12.37 17.44 -4.04
C HIS A 125 -12.62 17.92 -5.46
N ASN A 126 -12.24 17.10 -6.44
CA ASN A 126 -12.61 17.32 -7.84
C ASN A 126 -14.15 17.39 -8.00
N GLN A 127 -14.59 18.03 -9.08
CA GLN A 127 -16.00 18.20 -9.45
C GLN A 127 -16.46 17.07 -10.39
N GLU A 128 -17.77 16.94 -10.61
CA GLU A 128 -18.37 15.87 -11.44
C GLU A 128 -17.81 15.79 -12.87
N ALA A 129 -17.53 16.95 -13.50
CA ALA A 129 -16.87 17.01 -14.81
C ALA A 129 -15.43 16.45 -14.84
N ASN A 130 -14.90 16.04 -13.68
CA ASN A 130 -13.61 15.37 -13.50
C ASN A 130 -13.78 13.97 -12.84
N ALA A 131 -14.99 13.39 -12.88
CA ALA A 131 -15.22 12.01 -12.46
C ALA A 131 -14.30 11.04 -13.23
N GLY A 132 -13.63 10.13 -12.52
CA GLY A 132 -12.64 9.22 -13.11
C GLY A 132 -11.28 9.86 -13.46
N LEU A 133 -11.12 11.17 -13.29
CA LEU A 133 -9.82 11.84 -13.43
C LEU A 133 -9.12 11.98 -12.07
N TYR A 134 -7.80 11.98 -12.09
CA TYR A 134 -6.98 12.10 -10.89
C TYR A 134 -7.04 13.49 -10.25
N PRO A 135 -6.73 13.59 -8.94
CA PRO A 135 -6.48 14.87 -8.30
C PRO A 135 -5.34 15.59 -9.02
N ILE A 136 -5.49 16.91 -9.20
CA ILE A 136 -4.41 17.75 -9.75
C ILE A 136 -3.62 18.41 -8.62
N ILE A 137 -2.36 18.78 -8.89
CA ILE A 137 -1.67 19.75 -8.05
C ILE A 137 -2.44 21.08 -8.18
N MET A 138 -2.87 21.64 -7.05
CA MET A 138 -3.59 22.92 -7.04
C MET A 138 -2.62 24.06 -7.29
N GLY A 139 -2.79 24.77 -8.41
CA GLY A 139 -2.00 25.95 -8.74
C GLY A 139 -2.62 27.26 -8.23
N GLY A 140 -1.79 28.31 -8.16
CA GLY A 140 -2.16 29.66 -7.76
C GLY A 140 -1.14 30.26 -6.80
N ASP A 141 -1.05 31.58 -6.74
CA ASP A 141 -0.20 32.28 -5.77
C ASP A 141 -1.01 32.59 -4.50
N GLY A 142 -0.49 32.20 -3.33
CA GLY A 142 -1.21 32.22 -2.07
C GLY A 142 -0.30 32.37 -0.85
N PRO A 143 0.56 33.41 -0.78
CA PRO A 143 1.66 33.50 0.18
C PRO A 143 1.21 33.60 1.65
N ASN A 144 -0.07 33.93 1.89
CA ASN A 144 -0.68 34.03 3.21
C ASN A 144 -1.41 32.75 3.65
N ILE A 145 -1.43 31.70 2.82
CA ILE A 145 -2.04 30.42 3.15
C ILE A 145 -1.00 29.56 3.89
N THR A 146 -1.28 29.27 5.16
CA THR A 146 -0.40 28.54 6.07
C THR A 146 -0.97 27.18 6.48
N ILE A 147 -2.22 26.87 6.13
CA ILE A 147 -2.86 25.60 6.44
C ILE A 147 -2.55 24.53 5.39
N PRO A 148 -2.24 23.27 5.79
CA PRO A 148 -2.05 22.17 4.86
C PRO A 148 -3.24 22.03 3.90
N SER A 149 -2.96 21.92 2.61
CA SER A 149 -3.99 21.94 1.56
C SER A 149 -3.79 20.80 0.56
N LEU A 150 -4.85 20.05 0.30
CA LEU A 150 -4.85 18.79 -0.44
C LEU A 150 -5.94 18.76 -1.50
N MET A 151 -5.70 18.08 -2.62
CA MET A 151 -6.76 17.68 -3.55
C MET A 151 -7.01 16.16 -3.51
N ILE A 152 -8.28 15.78 -3.53
CA ILE A 152 -8.77 14.40 -3.70
C ILE A 152 -9.66 14.29 -4.95
N ASP A 153 -9.92 13.07 -5.41
CA ASP A 153 -10.76 12.86 -6.60
C ASP A 153 -12.25 13.05 -6.28
N TYR A 154 -13.08 13.04 -7.32
CA TYR A 154 -14.52 13.26 -7.19
C TYR A 154 -15.21 12.13 -6.39
N ALA A 155 -14.83 10.87 -6.60
CA ALA A 155 -15.48 9.73 -5.95
C ALA A 155 -15.13 9.69 -4.44
N ASP A 156 -13.88 9.99 -4.10
CA ASP A 156 -13.43 10.12 -2.72
C ASP A 156 -14.08 11.31 -2.00
N GLY A 157 -14.19 12.46 -2.67
CA GLY A 157 -14.86 13.65 -2.13
C GLY A 157 -16.36 13.48 -1.90
N MET A 158 -17.06 12.91 -2.88
CA MET A 158 -18.49 12.57 -2.76
C MET A 158 -18.73 11.58 -1.63
N TRP A 159 -17.88 10.54 -1.51
CA TRP A 159 -17.95 9.61 -0.39
C TRP A 159 -17.76 10.31 0.96
N MET A 160 -16.78 11.22 1.10
CA MET A 160 -16.58 11.99 2.34
C MET A 160 -17.77 12.88 2.66
N ARG A 161 -18.34 13.56 1.65
CA ARG A 161 -19.53 14.42 1.81
C ARG A 161 -20.75 13.62 2.26
N ASP A 162 -20.98 12.45 1.67
CA ASP A 162 -22.13 11.60 1.97
C ASP A 162 -21.98 10.89 3.34
N ASN A 163 -20.76 10.80 3.88
CA ASN A 163 -20.45 10.24 5.21
C ASN A 163 -20.05 11.32 6.24
N ILE A 164 -20.31 12.61 5.99
CA ILE A 164 -19.75 13.75 6.75
C ILE A 164 -20.07 13.75 8.26
N ASN A 165 -21.18 13.14 8.67
CA ASN A 165 -21.67 13.17 10.06
C ASN A 165 -20.76 12.36 11.00
N GLY A 166 -19.91 13.06 11.74
CA GLY A 166 -18.89 12.43 12.60
C GLY A 166 -17.66 11.95 11.84
N LEU A 167 -17.48 12.35 10.58
CA LEU A 167 -16.29 12.02 9.80
C LEU A 167 -15.07 12.70 10.42
N ARG A 168 -14.16 11.90 10.94
CA ARG A 168 -12.84 12.29 11.42
C ARG A 168 -11.75 11.68 10.54
N ILE A 169 -10.74 12.49 10.26
CA ILE A 169 -9.60 12.12 9.42
C ILE A 169 -8.27 12.55 10.05
N SER A 170 -7.20 11.95 9.55
CA SER A 170 -5.81 12.36 9.78
C SER A 170 -5.18 12.85 8.48
N ILE A 171 -4.46 13.97 8.53
CA ILE A 171 -3.65 14.50 7.43
C ILE A 171 -2.18 14.46 7.85
N GLY A 172 -1.36 13.72 7.11
CA GLY A 172 0.06 13.58 7.39
C GLY A 172 0.92 13.54 6.14
N GLN A 173 2.16 14.02 6.28
CA GLN A 173 3.18 13.83 5.26
C GLN A 173 3.47 12.33 5.13
N ASP A 174 3.62 11.86 3.90
CA ASP A 174 4.21 10.55 3.63
C ASP A 174 5.62 10.49 4.25
N SER A 175 5.76 9.66 5.29
CA SER A 175 7.01 9.44 6.03
C SER A 175 7.85 8.31 5.46
N ALA A 176 7.38 7.62 4.42
CA ALA A 176 8.17 6.63 3.71
C ALA A 176 9.40 7.29 3.08
N GLN A 177 10.56 6.62 3.18
CA GLN A 177 11.78 7.13 2.59
C GLN A 177 11.63 7.18 1.06
N LEU A 178 11.70 8.40 0.49
CA LEU A 178 11.77 8.59 -0.95
C LEU A 178 13.09 8.04 -1.47
N LEU A 179 13.04 7.24 -2.53
CA LEU A 179 14.21 6.66 -3.18
C LEU A 179 14.42 7.25 -4.58
N GLY A 180 13.36 7.40 -5.38
CA GLY A 180 13.42 7.99 -6.72
C GLY A 180 12.08 8.58 -7.15
N GLU A 181 12.11 9.63 -7.96
CA GLU A 181 10.92 10.36 -8.41
C GLU A 181 11.15 10.96 -9.80
N TYR A 182 10.08 11.02 -10.60
CA TYR A 182 9.97 11.97 -11.71
C TYR A 182 8.62 12.67 -11.58
N ASN A 183 8.63 14.00 -11.60
CA ASN A 183 7.46 14.85 -11.45
C ASN A 183 7.60 16.07 -12.38
N GLY A 184 7.00 15.99 -13.57
CA GLY A 184 6.98 17.04 -14.59
C GLY A 184 5.75 16.96 -15.48
N ASP A 185 5.73 17.76 -16.55
CA ASP A 185 4.59 17.89 -17.48
C ASP A 185 4.54 16.76 -18.55
N GLY A 186 5.05 15.56 -18.21
CA GLY A 186 5.24 14.43 -19.11
C GLY A 186 6.58 14.43 -19.85
N ARG A 187 7.06 13.24 -20.26
CA ARG A 187 8.28 13.05 -21.06
C ARG A 187 8.11 11.91 -22.08
N GLY A 188 9.10 11.76 -22.96
CA GLY A 188 9.29 10.49 -23.65
C GLY A 188 9.93 9.46 -22.70
N SER A 189 9.70 8.17 -22.95
CA SER A 189 10.27 7.03 -22.22
C SER A 189 11.76 7.22 -21.91
N ALA A 190 12.10 7.47 -20.63
CA ALA A 190 13.46 7.74 -20.21
C ALA A 190 13.75 7.16 -18.82
N ASP A 191 15.02 6.84 -18.58
CA ASP A 191 15.48 6.32 -17.29
C ASP A 191 15.67 7.46 -16.27
N THR A 192 15.10 7.29 -15.08
CA THR A 192 15.49 8.04 -13.88
C THR A 192 16.23 7.10 -12.95
N LEU A 193 17.54 7.30 -12.80
CA LEU A 193 18.38 6.53 -11.88
C LEU A 193 18.36 7.13 -10.47
N PHE A 194 18.47 6.27 -9.47
CA PHE A 194 18.60 6.64 -8.06
C PHE A 194 19.45 5.61 -7.30
N SER A 195 20.06 6.05 -6.20
CA SER A 195 21.00 5.24 -5.41
C SER A 195 20.64 5.26 -3.93
N PHE A 196 20.83 4.13 -3.27
CA PHE A 196 20.62 3.99 -1.83
C PHE A 196 21.57 2.95 -1.23
N TYR A 197 21.66 2.93 0.10
CA TYR A 197 22.46 1.98 0.85
C TYR A 197 21.55 1.00 1.60
N VAL A 198 21.80 -0.30 1.43
CA VAL A 198 21.17 -1.39 2.17
C VAL A 198 22.11 -1.78 3.31
N PRO A 199 21.75 -1.52 4.58
CA PRO A 199 22.67 -1.73 5.71
C PRO A 199 22.74 -3.19 6.17
N VAL A 200 21.75 -4.02 5.84
CA VAL A 200 21.66 -5.43 6.22
C VAL A 200 21.01 -6.19 5.06
N ALA A 201 21.52 -7.37 4.72
CA ALA A 201 20.86 -8.26 3.76
C ALA A 201 19.43 -8.62 4.24
N GLY A 202 18.45 -8.62 3.33
CA GLY A 202 17.07 -8.92 3.70
C GLY A 202 16.04 -8.52 2.65
N VAL A 203 14.77 -8.76 3.01
CA VAL A 203 13.60 -8.44 2.19
C VAL A 203 13.01 -7.13 2.66
N TYR A 204 12.94 -6.14 1.78
CA TYR A 204 12.48 -4.80 2.08
C TYR A 204 11.20 -4.45 1.30
N PRO A 205 10.26 -3.71 1.92
CA PRO A 205 9.03 -3.28 1.24
C PRO A 205 9.31 -2.07 0.35
N PHE A 206 8.81 -2.12 -0.88
CA PHE A 206 9.05 -1.14 -1.92
C PHE A 206 7.73 -0.84 -2.64
N ARG A 207 7.41 0.45 -2.77
CA ARG A 207 6.21 0.91 -3.48
C ARG A 207 6.58 1.88 -4.58
N CYS A 208 6.10 1.61 -5.78
CA CYS A 208 6.12 2.55 -6.90
C CYS A 208 4.69 3.03 -7.19
N LEU A 209 4.51 4.34 -7.25
CA LEU A 209 3.39 4.96 -7.96
C LEU A 209 3.83 5.35 -9.36
N TYR A 210 2.96 5.12 -10.34
CA TYR A 210 3.08 5.64 -11.70
C TYR A 210 1.81 6.41 -12.04
N LEU A 211 1.92 7.63 -12.56
CA LEU A 211 0.81 8.54 -12.82
C LEU A 211 0.82 8.97 -14.28
N ASN A 212 0.11 8.21 -15.13
CA ASN A 212 0.03 8.49 -16.56
C ASN A 212 -0.65 9.84 -16.85
N GLY A 213 0.03 10.69 -17.63
CA GLY A 213 -0.41 12.02 -18.04
C GLY A 213 -1.44 11.99 -19.17
N GLY A 214 -1.50 10.88 -19.92
CA GLY A 214 -2.43 10.64 -21.03
C GLY A 214 -1.73 9.89 -22.17
N GLY A 215 -2.52 9.27 -23.06
CA GLY A 215 -1.99 8.42 -24.14
C GLY A 215 -1.72 6.98 -23.69
N ASP A 216 -0.73 6.33 -24.30
CA ASP A 216 -0.20 5.05 -23.87
C ASP A 216 0.55 5.20 -22.53
N GLY A 217 0.99 4.10 -21.91
CA GLY A 217 1.74 4.15 -20.65
C GLY A 217 2.92 3.20 -20.60
N ASN A 218 4.09 3.74 -20.24
CA ASN A 218 5.33 3.02 -20.03
C ASN A 218 5.80 3.16 -18.58
N ILE A 219 5.99 2.01 -17.91
CA ILE A 219 6.85 1.93 -16.75
C ILE A 219 7.62 0.60 -16.70
N GLU A 220 8.93 0.68 -16.50
CA GLU A 220 9.80 -0.47 -16.19
C GLU A 220 10.68 -0.17 -14.97
N TRP A 221 10.85 -1.13 -14.07
CA TRP A 221 11.71 -1.00 -12.90
C TRP A 221 12.90 -1.96 -12.98
N PHE A 222 14.11 -1.41 -12.80
CA PHE A 222 15.36 -2.13 -12.94
C PHE A 222 16.39 -1.77 -11.87
N THR A 223 17.44 -2.58 -11.84
CA THR A 223 18.70 -2.37 -11.12
C THR A 223 19.81 -2.10 -12.13
N VAL A 224 20.86 -1.39 -11.71
CA VAL A 224 22.08 -1.23 -12.52
C VAL A 224 23.15 -2.13 -11.92
N ILE A 225 23.44 -3.23 -12.61
CA ILE A 225 24.44 -4.23 -12.20
C ILE A 225 25.60 -4.15 -13.19
N ASN A 226 26.82 -3.90 -12.71
CA ASN A 226 28.02 -3.73 -13.55
C ASN A 226 27.85 -2.69 -14.68
N GLY A 227 27.07 -1.62 -14.43
CA GLY A 227 26.77 -0.57 -15.42
C GLY A 227 25.72 -0.95 -16.47
N GLN A 228 25.08 -2.13 -16.36
CA GLN A 228 24.01 -2.58 -17.25
C GLN A 228 22.65 -2.53 -16.56
N LYS A 229 21.60 -2.17 -17.31
CA LYS A 229 20.20 -2.27 -16.86
C LYS A 229 19.79 -3.74 -16.77
N VAL A 230 19.33 -4.16 -15.60
CA VAL A 230 18.81 -5.51 -15.34
C VAL A 230 17.44 -5.38 -14.67
N LEU A 231 16.39 -5.88 -15.32
CA LEU A 231 15.01 -5.78 -14.83
C LEU A 231 14.85 -6.51 -13.49
N LEU A 232 13.95 -6.02 -12.65
CA LEU A 232 13.60 -6.70 -11.40
C LEU A 232 12.91 -8.04 -11.68
N ASN A 233 13.30 -9.09 -10.95
CA ASN A 233 12.77 -10.45 -11.08
C ASN A 233 12.91 -11.09 -12.49
N ASP A 234 13.92 -10.65 -13.24
CA ASP A 234 14.41 -11.27 -14.48
C ASP A 234 15.47 -12.35 -14.18
N ASP A 235 15.97 -13.09 -15.17
CA ASP A 235 16.90 -14.24 -15.01
C ASP A 235 18.18 -13.89 -14.21
N ASN A 236 18.65 -12.64 -14.30
CA ASN A 236 19.77 -12.10 -13.52
C ASN A 236 19.35 -10.95 -12.59
N GLY A 237 18.05 -10.71 -12.47
CA GLY A 237 17.48 -9.61 -11.70
C GLY A 237 17.46 -9.88 -10.19
N ILE A 238 17.41 -8.79 -9.41
CA ILE A 238 17.12 -8.93 -7.98
C ILE A 238 15.71 -9.48 -7.82
N LYS A 239 15.57 -10.54 -7.00
CA LYS A 239 14.29 -11.23 -6.75
C LYS A 239 13.29 -10.28 -6.12
N THR A 240 12.03 -10.41 -6.55
CA THR A 240 10.92 -9.68 -5.94
C THR A 240 9.78 -10.60 -5.54
N TYR A 241 9.06 -10.20 -4.51
CA TYR A 241 7.97 -10.94 -3.92
C TYR A 241 6.73 -10.04 -3.80
N ARG A 242 5.57 -10.68 -3.68
CA ARG A 242 4.32 -10.02 -3.28
C ARG A 242 3.81 -10.66 -2.00
N ALA A 243 3.28 -9.84 -1.09
CA ALA A 243 2.54 -10.35 0.06
C ALA A 243 1.34 -11.18 -0.43
N ARG A 244 1.09 -12.32 0.21
CA ARG A 244 -0.10 -13.14 -0.02
C ARG A 244 -0.64 -13.68 1.29
N THR A 245 -1.92 -13.47 1.55
CA THR A 245 -2.63 -14.23 2.57
C THR A 245 -2.99 -15.59 1.98
N PHE A 246 -2.67 -16.67 2.69
CA PHE A 246 -3.18 -18.00 2.41
C PHE A 246 -3.44 -18.69 3.74
N ILE A 247 -4.48 -19.52 3.79
CA ILE A 247 -4.67 -20.44 4.91
C ILE A 247 -3.61 -21.52 4.74
N PRO A 248 -2.70 -21.74 5.72
CA PRO A 248 -1.76 -22.85 5.64
C PRO A 248 -2.56 -24.16 5.62
N ILE A 249 -2.34 -24.99 4.60
CA ILE A 249 -2.85 -26.37 4.63
C ILE A 249 -2.15 -27.05 5.81
N GLU A 250 -2.93 -27.60 6.74
CA GLU A 250 -2.38 -28.30 7.89
C GLU A 250 -1.78 -29.63 7.42
N LYS A 251 -0.45 -29.62 7.20
CA LYS A 251 0.27 -30.78 6.68
C LYS A 251 0.06 -32.01 7.57
N PRO A 252 -0.15 -33.21 6.99
CA PRO A 252 -0.19 -34.43 7.76
C PRO A 252 1.10 -34.62 8.56
N THR A 253 0.95 -34.91 9.85
CA THR A 253 2.07 -35.24 10.74
C THR A 253 1.95 -36.67 11.18
N ILE A 254 3.06 -37.37 11.38
CA ILE A 254 3.10 -38.68 12.03
C ILE A 254 4.31 -38.78 12.95
N SER A 255 4.12 -39.32 14.15
CA SER A 255 5.19 -39.69 15.08
C SER A 255 4.89 -41.07 15.67
N ILE A 256 5.96 -41.77 16.05
CA ILE A 256 5.90 -43.13 16.57
C ILE A 256 6.56 -43.16 17.94
N GLY A 257 5.82 -43.60 18.95
CA GLY A 257 6.29 -43.87 20.30
C GLY A 257 6.11 -45.35 20.68
N ARG A 258 6.62 -45.72 21.86
CA ARG A 258 6.35 -47.02 22.51
C ARG A 258 5.64 -46.80 23.84
N GLN A 259 4.64 -47.62 24.12
CA GLN A 259 3.96 -47.67 25.42
C GLN A 259 3.81 -49.12 25.84
N ASN A 260 4.53 -49.52 26.89
CA ASN A 260 4.70 -50.93 27.25
C ASN A 260 5.20 -51.74 26.05
N GLN A 261 4.48 -52.79 25.65
CA GLN A 261 4.80 -53.59 24.47
C GLN A 261 4.28 -52.95 23.16
N ASN A 262 3.34 -52.00 23.23
CA ASN A 262 2.63 -51.46 22.07
C ASN A 262 3.41 -50.33 21.39
N ILE A 263 3.20 -50.20 20.08
CA ILE A 263 3.59 -49.02 19.31
C ILE A 263 2.42 -48.03 19.34
N VAL A 264 2.72 -46.74 19.52
CA VAL A 264 1.74 -45.65 19.57
C VAL A 264 2.03 -44.70 18.42
N VAL A 265 1.07 -44.57 17.49
CA VAL A 265 1.19 -43.73 16.30
C VAL A 265 0.34 -42.49 16.50
N THR A 266 0.98 -41.34 16.74
CA THR A 266 0.28 -40.04 16.84
C THR A 266 0.33 -39.36 15.49
N PHE A 267 -0.82 -38.96 14.96
CA PHE A 267 -0.93 -38.39 13.62
C PHE A 267 -1.91 -37.22 13.52
N LYS A 268 -1.83 -36.48 12.40
CA LYS A 268 -2.83 -35.53 11.89
C LYS A 268 -3.13 -35.88 10.43
N GLY A 269 -4.38 -35.71 9.99
CA GLY A 269 -4.86 -36.23 8.70
C GLY A 269 -5.39 -37.66 8.83
N LYS A 270 -5.47 -38.41 7.73
CA LYS A 270 -5.86 -39.82 7.67
C LYS A 270 -4.65 -40.73 7.90
N LEU A 271 -4.81 -41.76 8.73
CA LEU A 271 -3.79 -42.80 8.90
C LEU A 271 -3.97 -43.88 7.83
N GLN A 272 -2.88 -44.22 7.15
CA GLN A 272 -2.80 -45.36 6.23
C GLN A 272 -1.74 -46.36 6.68
N ALA A 273 -1.97 -47.63 6.35
CA ALA A 273 -1.05 -48.73 6.63
C ALA A 273 -0.69 -49.54 5.39
N ALA A 274 0.46 -50.21 5.42
CA ALA A 274 0.92 -51.14 4.40
C ALA A 274 1.80 -52.26 5.00
N ASP A 275 1.87 -53.41 4.32
CA ASP A 275 2.77 -54.53 4.66
C ASP A 275 4.17 -54.38 4.04
N GLN A 276 4.36 -53.41 3.14
CA GLN A 276 5.64 -53.07 2.52
C GLN A 276 5.76 -51.55 2.43
N LEU A 277 6.99 -51.03 2.48
CA LEU A 277 7.27 -49.59 2.40
C LEU A 277 6.74 -48.93 1.10
N THR A 278 6.65 -49.70 0.02
CA THR A 278 6.13 -49.27 -1.29
C THR A 278 4.61 -49.41 -1.43
N GLY A 279 3.91 -50.01 -0.46
CA GLY A 279 2.48 -50.30 -0.52
C GLY A 279 2.15 -51.75 -0.93
N PRO A 280 0.88 -52.05 -1.29
CA PRO A 280 -0.24 -51.12 -1.39
C PRO A 280 -0.59 -50.49 -0.04
N TRP A 281 -1.01 -49.22 -0.08
CA TRP A 281 -1.42 -48.45 1.09
C TRP A 281 -2.95 -48.43 1.18
N SER A 282 -3.50 -48.64 2.37
CA SER A 282 -4.94 -48.56 2.63
C SER A 282 -5.25 -47.76 3.89
N ASP A 283 -6.40 -47.10 3.90
CA ASP A 283 -6.88 -46.32 5.05
C ASP A 283 -7.13 -47.24 6.25
N VAL A 284 -6.61 -46.84 7.42
CA VAL A 284 -6.91 -47.50 8.68
C VAL A 284 -8.29 -47.05 9.14
N ILE A 285 -9.29 -47.88 8.87
CA ILE A 285 -10.71 -47.60 9.14
C ILE A 285 -10.90 -47.16 10.61
N ASN A 286 -11.56 -46.03 10.80
CA ASN A 286 -11.86 -45.42 12.11
C ASN A 286 -10.65 -45.11 13.00
N ALA A 287 -9.44 -44.97 12.43
CA ALA A 287 -8.26 -44.57 13.20
C ALA A 287 -8.46 -43.23 13.92
N GLN A 288 -8.17 -43.22 15.22
CA GLN A 288 -8.10 -42.03 16.05
C GLN A 288 -6.65 -41.79 16.46
N SER A 289 -6.28 -40.53 16.68
CA SER A 289 -4.93 -40.14 17.11
C SER A 289 -4.92 -39.94 18.64
N PRO A 290 -4.07 -40.67 19.41
CA PRO A 290 -3.09 -41.66 18.96
C PRO A 290 -3.70 -43.04 18.65
N TYR A 291 -3.19 -43.69 17.61
CA TYR A 291 -3.56 -45.05 17.22
C TYR A 291 -2.61 -46.07 17.87
N VAL A 292 -3.16 -47.09 18.54
CA VAL A 292 -2.37 -48.08 19.27
C VAL A 292 -2.26 -49.38 18.47
N VAL A 293 -1.02 -49.79 18.23
CA VAL A 293 -0.61 -50.98 17.47
C VAL A 293 -0.07 -52.00 18.47
N PRO A 294 -0.75 -53.12 18.72
CA PRO A 294 -0.28 -54.13 19.68
C PRO A 294 1.10 -54.68 19.35
N GLY A 295 1.94 -54.84 20.37
CA GLY A 295 3.35 -55.28 20.22
C GLY A 295 3.56 -56.68 19.64
N ASN A 296 2.50 -57.48 19.61
CA ASN A 296 2.48 -58.87 19.12
C ASN A 296 1.87 -59.01 17.71
N MET A 297 1.62 -57.91 16.99
CA MET A 297 1.04 -57.94 15.64
C MET A 297 2.02 -58.40 14.54
N GLY A 298 2.41 -59.67 14.58
CA GLY A 298 2.92 -60.42 13.42
C GLY A 298 3.99 -59.72 12.55
N PRO A 299 3.81 -59.64 11.21
CA PRO A 299 4.79 -59.07 10.30
C PRO A 299 4.89 -57.53 10.40
N ILE A 300 5.97 -56.98 9.86
CA ILE A 300 6.25 -55.54 9.85
C ILE A 300 5.11 -54.79 9.16
N LYS A 301 4.55 -53.79 9.85
CA LYS A 301 3.60 -52.81 9.30
C LYS A 301 4.25 -51.43 9.17
N PHE A 302 3.99 -50.77 8.06
CA PHE A 302 4.36 -49.38 7.80
C PHE A 302 3.14 -48.48 7.95
N PHE A 303 3.33 -47.26 8.46
CA PHE A 303 2.27 -46.27 8.65
C PHE A 303 2.66 -44.94 8.01
N ARG A 304 1.68 -44.23 7.44
CA ARG A 304 1.83 -42.85 6.96
C ARG A 304 0.59 -42.03 7.26
N ALA A 305 0.74 -40.72 7.36
CA ALA A 305 -0.37 -39.78 7.42
C ALA A 305 -0.57 -39.12 6.04
N GLN A 306 -1.83 -38.96 5.62
CA GLN A 306 -2.24 -38.30 4.37
C GLN A 306 -3.32 -37.24 4.65
N GLU A 307 -3.54 -36.29 3.73
CA GLU A 307 -4.67 -35.34 3.74
C GLU A 307 -6.03 -36.03 3.49
#